data_AF-A0A3P3U3H5-F1
#
_entry.id   AF-A0A3P3U3H5-F1
#
_cell.length_a   1.000
_cell.length_b   1.000
_cell.length_c   1.000
_cell.angle_alpha   90.00
_cell.angle_beta   90.00
_cell.angle_gamma   90.00
#
_symmetry.space_group_name_H-M   'P 1'
#
loop_
_entity.id
_entity.type
_entity.pdbx_description
1 polymer ?
#
loop_
_entity_poly.entity_id
_entity_poly.type
_entity_poly.pdbx_seq_one_letter_code
_entity_poly.pdbx_strand_id
1 'polypeptide(L)' 'MTSRQQAFCCEAETEIEFNPEHFQQMAGLILYYDTDDYVYLRITHLEGMGRVLGIWKPAGPD' A
#
# COMPACT_ATOMS: atom_id res chain seq x y z
N MET A 1 -5.99 -1.44 -10.74
CA MET A 1 -5.32 -0.95 -11.96
C MET A 1 -3.85 -0.77 -11.63
N THR A 2 -2.94 -1.24 -12.47
CA THR A 2 -1.50 -1.06 -12.28
C THR A 2 -0.90 -0.52 -13.57
N SER A 3 0.18 0.26 -13.47
CA SER A 3 0.92 0.76 -14.61
C SER A 3 2.40 0.44 -14.41
N ARG A 4 3.09 0.09 -15.50
CA ARG A 4 4.52 -0.26 -15.45
C ARG A 4 5.35 1.01 -15.32
N GLN A 5 6.26 1.05 -14.34
CA GLN A 5 7.27 2.09 -14.26
C GLN A 5 8.18 2.05 -15.50
N GLN A 6 8.28 3.19 -16.21
CA GLN A 6 9.05 3.29 -17.47
C GLN A 6 10.37 4.08 -17.33
N ALA A 7 10.58 4.77 -16.21
CA ALA A 7 11.75 5.60 -15.96
C ALA A 7 12.37 5.26 -14.60
N PHE A 8 13.69 5.44 -14.46
CA PHE A 8 14.39 5.26 -13.19
C PHE A 8 13.92 6.25 -12.12
N CYS A 9 13.59 7.48 -12.52
CA CYS A 9 12.99 8.48 -11.64
C CYS A 9 11.54 8.70 -12.10
N CYS A 10 10.59 8.42 -11.21
CA CYS A 10 9.17 8.64 -11.45
C CYS A 10 8.47 9.09 -10.18
N GLU A 11 7.34 9.76 -10.35
CA GLU A 11 6.42 10.13 -9.29
C GLU A 11 5.05 9.51 -9.61
N ALA A 12 4.40 8.96 -8.59
CA ALA A 12 3.07 8.37 -8.71
C ALA A 12 2.25 8.78 -7.49
N GLU A 13 1.06 9.32 -7.74
CA GLU A 13 0.11 9.76 -6.73
C GLU A 13 -1.27 9.17 -7.00
N THR A 14 -2.08 9.08 -5.95
CA THR A 14 -3.46 8.62 -6.06
C THR A 14 -4.30 9.25 -4.96
N GLU A 15 -5.59 9.40 -5.23
CA GLU A 15 -6.59 9.84 -4.27
C GLU A 15 -7.65 8.74 -4.15
N ILE A 16 -7.98 8.38 -2.91
CA ILE A 16 -8.97 7.34 -2.61
C ILE A 16 -9.88 7.80 -1.48
N GLU A 17 -11.19 7.61 -1.66
CA GLU A 17 -12.16 7.65 -0.57
C GLU A 17 -12.34 6.24 -0.04
N PHE A 18 -11.81 5.97 1.15
CA PHE A 18 -11.83 4.64 1.74
C PHE A 18 -12.06 4.69 3.25
N ASN A 19 -13.05 3.93 3.72
CA ASN A 19 -13.44 3.86 5.12
C ASN A 19 -13.46 2.41 5.61
N PRO A 20 -12.30 1.83 5.98
CA PRO A 20 -12.22 0.45 6.40
C PRO A 20 -12.85 0.26 7.78
N GLU A 21 -13.59 -0.82 7.95
CA GLU A 21 -14.23 -1.22 9.20
C GLU A 21 -13.39 -2.26 9.96
N HIS A 22 -12.52 -3.02 9.28
CA HIS A 22 -11.70 -4.08 9.87
C HIS A 22 -10.35 -4.21 9.14
N PHE A 23 -9.36 -4.84 9.79
CA PHE A 23 -7.98 -4.91 9.32
C PHE A 23 -7.78 -5.61 7.95
N GLN A 24 -8.70 -6.48 7.55
CA GLN A 24 -8.64 -7.16 6.25
C GLN A 24 -8.95 -6.21 5.09
N GLN A 25 -9.61 -5.10 5.36
CA GLN A 25 -9.95 -4.08 4.37
C GLN A 25 -8.79 -3.10 4.24
N MET A 26 -8.21 -3.05 3.04
CA MET A 26 -7.04 -2.24 2.74
C MET A 26 -7.15 -1.66 1.34
N ALA A 27 -6.83 -0.38 1.19
CA ALA A 27 -6.73 0.28 -0.11
C ALA A 27 -5.58 1.30 -0.09
N GLY A 28 -4.92 1.48 -1.22
CA GLY A 28 -3.85 2.46 -1.34
C GLY A 28 -3.00 2.28 -2.60
N LEU A 29 -1.78 2.80 -2.55
CA LEU A 29 -0.82 2.78 -3.63
C LEU A 29 0.20 1.66 -3.41
N ILE A 30 0.39 0.80 -4.41
CA ILE A 30 1.34 -0.30 -4.37
C ILE A 30 2.42 -0.14 -5.44
N LEU A 31 3.68 -0.22 -5.01
CA LEU A 31 4.82 -0.46 -5.89
C LEU A 31 5.10 -1.95 -5.86
N TYR A 32 4.82 -2.64 -6.95
CA TYR A 32 4.82 -4.09 -7.03
C TYR A 32 5.87 -4.59 -8.01
N TYR A 33 6.80 -5.43 -7.54
CA TYR A 33 7.71 -6.19 -8.39
C TYR A 33 7.24 -7.65 -8.47
N ASP A 34 7.18 -8.32 -7.33
CA ASP A 34 6.63 -9.68 -7.19
C ASP A 34 5.96 -9.86 -5.81
N THR A 35 5.62 -11.10 -5.44
CA THR A 35 4.94 -11.41 -4.16
C THR A 35 5.84 -11.26 -2.94
N ASP A 36 7.16 -11.25 -3.13
CA ASP A 36 8.16 -11.16 -2.07
C ASP A 36 8.85 -9.78 -2.04
N ASP A 37 8.73 -9.00 -3.11
CA ASP A 37 9.25 -7.64 -3.23
C ASP A 37 8.16 -6.67 -3.69
N TYR A 38 7.55 -6.01 -2.71
CA TYR A 38 6.60 -4.92 -2.92
C TYR A 38 6.58 -3.96 -1.74
N VAL A 39 6.18 -2.72 -2.02
CA VAL A 39 5.90 -1.70 -1.01
C VAL A 39 4.46 -1.24 -1.19
N TYR A 40 3.69 -1.33 -0.11
CA TYR A 40 2.28 -0.98 -0.11
C TYR A 40 1.99 0.14 0.90
N LEU A 41 1.76 1.35 0.39
CA LEU A 41 1.24 2.48 1.16
C LEU A 41 -0.28 2.35 1.20
N ARG A 42 -0.84 2.07 2.37
CA ARG A 42 -2.26 1.69 2.50
C ARG A 42 -2.96 2.37 3.66
N ILE A 43 -4.25 2.61 3.45
CA ILE A 43 -5.22 2.91 4.50
C ILE A 43 -5.84 1.59 4.96
N THR A 44 -5.94 1.39 6.26
CA THR A 44 -6.61 0.22 6.87
C THR A 44 -7.24 0.59 8.21
N HIS A 45 -7.88 -0.37 8.88
CA HIS A 45 -8.43 -0.21 10.22
C HIS A 45 -7.60 -0.98 11.25
N LEU A 46 -7.19 -0.30 12.32
CA LEU A 46 -6.49 -0.91 13.45
C LEU A 46 -7.36 -0.81 14.71
N GLU A 47 -7.54 -1.93 15.39
CA GLU A 47 -8.35 -1.99 16.61
C GLU A 47 -7.80 -1.03 17.67
N GLY A 48 -8.67 -0.22 18.26
CA GLY A 48 -8.32 0.84 19.21
C GLY A 48 -7.82 2.16 18.59
N MET A 49 -7.43 2.17 17.31
CA MET A 49 -6.97 3.39 16.62
C MET A 49 -7.91 3.85 15.50
N GLY A 50 -8.75 2.97 14.97
CA GLY A 50 -9.63 3.28 13.86
C GLY A 50 -8.88 3.29 12.52
N ARG A 51 -9.20 4.26 11.66
CA ARG A 51 -8.58 4.40 10.32
C ARG A 51 -7.15 4.90 10.44
N VAL A 52 -6.21 4.13 9.90
CA VAL A 52 -4.77 4.44 9.93
C VAL A 52 -4.15 4.38 8.53
N LEU A 53 -3.10 5.17 8.32
CA LEU A 53 -2.21 5.10 7.16
C LEU A 53 -0.93 4.35 7.56
N GLY A 54 -0.51 3.38 6.76
CA GLY A 54 0.68 2.58 7.04
C GLY A 54 1.40 2.14 5.78
N ILE A 55 2.67 1.78 5.95
CA ILE A 55 3.50 1.18 4.91
C ILE A 55 3.71 -0.29 5.27
N TRP A 56 3.40 -1.17 4.33
CA TRP A 56 3.71 -2.59 4.43
C TRP A 56 4.72 -2.98 3.36
N LYS A 57 5.71 -3.76 3.76
CA LYS A 57 6.64 -4.44 2.87
C LYS A 57 6.92 -5.83 3.45
N PRO A 58 7.15 -6.86 2.61
CA PRO A 58 7.68 -8.14 3.09
C PRO A 58 8.96 -7.94 3.90
N ALA A 59 9.23 -8.86 4.83
CA ALA A 59 10.54 -8.91 5.46
C ALA A 59 11.57 -9.18 4.34
N GLY A 60 12.55 -8.29 4.19
CA GLY A 60 13.64 -8.52 3.24
C GLY A 60 14.44 -9.76 3.65
N PRO A 61 15.27 -10.31 2.74
CA PRO A 61 16.23 -11.33 3.14
C PRO A 61 17.13 -10.78 4.25
N ASP A 62 17.31 -11.57 5.32
CA ASP A 62 18.28 -11.31 6.39
C ASP A 62 19.72 -11.23 5.84
#